data_AF-A0A147E9T7-F1
#
_entry.id   AF-A0A147E9T7-F1
#
_cell.length_a   1.000
_cell.length_b   1.000
_cell.length_c   1.000
_cell.angle_alpha   90.00
_cell.angle_beta   90.00
_cell.angle_gamma   90.00
#
_symmetry.space_group_name_H-M   'P 1'
#
loop_
_entity.id
_entity.type
_entity.pdbx_description
1 polymer ?
#
loop_
_entity_poly.entity_id
_entity_poly.type
_entity_poly.pdbx_seq_one_letter_code
_entity_poly.pdbx_strand_id
1 'polypeptide(L)' 'MLHDAVEIAVGAEELGVNGAYFRVHHFAPQAAAPMPLLSAIAARTSRIEVGTGVIDMR' A
#
# COMPACT_ATOMS: atom_id res chain seq x y z
N MET A 1 -11.50 -0.27 2.77
CA MET A 1 -10.16 -0.78 2.38
C MET A 1 -9.29 0.28 1.72
N LEU A 2 -9.67 0.87 0.57
CA LEU A 2 -8.79 1.84 -0.12
C LEU A 2 -8.45 3.05 0.75
N HIS A 3 -9.46 3.74 1.30
CA HIS A 3 -9.26 4.90 2.17
C HIS A 3 -8.49 4.51 3.43
N ASP A 4 -8.92 3.45 4.12
CA ASP A 4 -8.23 2.95 5.32
C ASP A 4 -6.75 2.63 5.05
N ALA A 5 -6.43 1.98 3.92
CA ALA A 5 -5.06 1.65 3.55
C ALA A 5 -4.19 2.89 3.31
N VAL A 6 -4.77 3.94 2.70
CA VAL A 6 -4.08 5.22 2.51
C VAL A 6 -3.89 5.93 3.85
N GLU A 7 -4.92 6.01 4.69
CA GLU A 7 -4.84 6.65 6.01
C GLU A 7 -3.84 5.97 6.93
N ILE A 8 -3.81 4.63 6.95
CA ILE A 8 -2.82 3.85 7.70
C ILE A 8 -1.41 4.13 7.19
N ALA A 9 -1.20 4.21 5.88
CA ALA A 9 0.14 4.46 5.32
C ALA A 9 0.63 5.89 5.60
N VAL A 10 -0.25 6.88 5.55
CA VAL A 10 0.06 8.27 5.97
C VAL A 10 0.38 8.31 7.45
N GLY A 11 -0.44 7.69 8.31
CA GLY A 11 -0.17 7.61 9.74
C GLY A 11 1.13 6.87 10.07
N ALA A 12 1.48 5.83 9.30
CA ALA A 12 2.75 5.13 9.43
C ALA A 12 3.94 6.05 9.09
N GLU A 13 3.83 6.89 8.06
CA GLU A 13 4.84 7.91 7.75
C GLU A 13 5.00 8.92 8.89
N GLU A 14 3.90 9.43 9.44
CA GLU A 14 3.90 10.38 10.56
C GLU A 14 4.58 9.79 11.80
N LEU A 15 4.46 8.48 12.01
CA LEU A 15 5.13 7.74 13.07
C LEU A 15 6.61 7.41 12.77
N GLY A 16 7.10 7.72 11.57
CA GLY A 16 8.48 7.45 11.15
C GLY A 16 8.74 6.01 10.71
N VAL A 17 7.71 5.27 10.30
CA VAL A 17 7.86 3.92 9.73
C VAL A 17 8.54 3.99 8.37
N ASN A 18 9.45 3.06 8.09
CA ASN A 18 10.26 3.06 6.88
C ASN A 18 9.47 2.68 5.62
N GLY A 19 8.48 1.80 5.72
CA GLY A 19 7.73 1.36 4.55
C GLY A 19 6.37 0.72 4.82
N ALA A 20 5.51 0.77 3.81
CA ALA A 20 4.18 0.16 3.76
C ALA A 20 4.07 -0.81 2.58
N TYR A 21 3.82 -2.10 2.87
CA TYR A 21 3.85 -3.18 1.89
C TYR A 21 2.52 -3.94 1.84
N PHE A 22 1.94 -4.07 0.64
CA PHE A 22 0.61 -4.66 0.46
C PHE A 22 0.66 -6.02 -0.24
N ARG A 23 -0.22 -6.93 0.19
CA ARG A 23 -0.47 -8.21 -0.48
C ARG A 23 -1.64 -8.10 -1.44
N VAL A 24 -1.49 -8.74 -2.60
CA VAL A 24 -2.55 -8.86 -3.60
C VAL A 24 -3.24 -10.20 -3.47
N HIS A 25 -4.56 -10.23 -3.61
CA HIS A 25 -5.35 -11.45 -3.65
C HIS A 25 -6.30 -11.38 -4.83
N HIS A 26 -6.34 -12.45 -5.62
CA HIS A 26 -7.31 -12.62 -6.69
C HIS A 26 -8.44 -13.52 -6.19
N PHE A 27 -9.68 -13.21 -6.58
CA PHE A 27 -10.87 -14.00 -6.23
C PHE A 27 -11.18 -14.09 -4.73
N ALA A 28 -10.74 -13.08 -3.95
CA ALA A 28 -11.08 -12.89 -2.54
C ALA A 28 -11.55 -11.44 -2.32
N PRO A 29 -12.32 -11.13 -1.25
CA PRO A 29 -12.77 -9.77 -0.94
C PRO A 29 -11.64 -8.90 -0.37
N GLN A 30 -10.56 -8.75 -1.14
CA GLN A 30 -9.32 -8.03 -0.82
C GLN A 30 -8.80 -7.32 -2.08
N ALA A 31 -7.82 -6.42 -1.94
CA ALA A 31 -7.25 -5.72 -3.10
C ALA A 31 -6.52 -6.70 -4.04
N ALA A 32 -6.83 -6.60 -5.33
CA ALA A 32 -6.19 -7.37 -6.40
C ALA A 32 -5.20 -6.53 -7.23
N ALA A 33 -5.46 -5.22 -7.39
CA ALA A 33 -4.64 -4.32 -8.18
C ALA A 33 -3.78 -3.43 -7.24
N PRO A 34 -2.46 -3.68 -7.12
CA PRO A 34 -1.63 -2.94 -6.18
C PRO A 34 -1.29 -1.53 -6.69
N MET A 35 -1.02 -1.37 -7.98
CA MET A 35 -0.51 -0.11 -8.53
C MET A 35 -1.41 1.11 -8.23
N PRO A 36 -2.75 1.05 -8.37
CA PRO A 36 -3.59 2.19 -8.00
C PRO A 36 -3.50 2.56 -6.52
N LEU A 37 -3.43 1.57 -5.62
CA LEU A 37 -3.29 1.81 -4.18
C LEU A 37 -1.92 2.42 -3.86
N LEU A 38 -0.84 1.86 -4.40
CA LEU A 38 0.52 2.37 -4.18
C LEU A 38 0.68 3.79 -4.70
N SER A 39 0.13 4.09 -5.89
CA SER A 39 0.13 5.45 -6.45
C SER A 39 -0.66 6.43 -5.59
N ALA A 40 -1.79 6.00 -5.01
CA ALA A 40 -2.58 6.85 -4.12
C ALA A 40 -1.82 7.18 -2.82
N ILE A 41 -1.07 6.23 -2.27
CA ILE A 41 -0.22 6.46 -1.09
C ILE A 41 0.95 7.37 -1.46
N ALA A 42 1.67 7.06 -2.54
CA ALA A 42 2.82 7.86 -3.00
C ALA A 42 2.44 9.32 -3.32
N ALA A 43 1.20 9.59 -3.72
CA ALA A 43 0.70 10.95 -3.93
C ALA A 43 0.42 11.72 -2.62
N ARG A 44 0.41 11.05 -1.47
CA ARG A 44 0.03 11.59 -0.16
C ARG A 44 1.15 11.53 0.87
N THR A 45 2.24 10.86 0.56
CA THR A 45 3.42 10.70 1.42
C THR A 45 4.68 11.18 0.70
N SER A 46 5.78 11.32 1.44
CA SER A 46 7.03 11.93 0.90
C SER A 46 8.33 11.19 1.26
N ARG A 47 8.29 10.31 2.25
CA ARG A 47 9.44 9.63 2.85
C ARG A 47 9.24 8.13 2.99
N ILE A 48 8.02 7.67 3.28
CA ILE A 48 7.75 6.25 3.46
C ILE A 48 7.90 5.49 2.14
N GLU A 49 8.60 4.37 2.16
CA GLU A 49 8.69 3.47 1.00
C GLU A 49 7.36 2.73 0.81
N VAL A 50 6.88 2.62 -0.43
CA VAL A 50 5.65 1.89 -0.73
C VAL A 50 5.93 0.77 -1.71
N GLY A 51 5.33 -0.39 -1.47
CA GLY A 51 5.57 -1.54 -2.33
C GLY A 51 4.59 -2.68 -2.14
N THR A 52 4.86 -3.77 -2.85
CA THR A 52 4.14 -5.03 -2.73
C THR A 52 4.97 -6.03 -1.94
N GLY A 53 4.33 -6.92 -1.18
CA GLY A 53 5.01 -8.05 -0.54
C GLY A 53 4.21 -9.33 -0.72
N VAL A 54 4.06 -9.91 -1.91
CA VAL A 54 4.90 -9.94 -3.13
C VAL A 54 4.05 -9.70 -4.40
N ILE A 55 4.67 -9.55 -5.58
CA ILE A 55 3.98 -9.82 -6.86
C ILE A 55 4.27 -11.27 -7.22
N ASP A 56 3.23 -12.10 -7.34
CA ASP A 56 3.40 -13.46 -7.85
C ASP A 56 3.70 -13.37 -9.36
N MET A 57 4.91 -13.77 -9.75
CA MET A 57 5.42 -13.71 -11.14
C MET A 57 5.35 -15.06 -11.85
N ARG A 58 4.74 -16.06 -11.21
CA ARG A 58 4.63 -17.45 -11.68
C ARG A 58 3.24 -17.71 -12.26
#